data_AF-A0AAD6FT42-F1
#
_entry.id   AF-A0AAD6FT42-F1
#
_cell.length_a   1.000
_cell.length_b   1.000
_cell.length_c   1.000
_cell.angle_alpha   90.00
_cell.angle_beta   90.00
_cell.angle_gamma   90.00
#
_symmetry.space_group_name_H-M   'P 1'
#
loop_
_entity.id
_entity.type
_entity.pdbx_description
1 polymer ?
#
loop_
_entity_poly.entity_id
_entity_poly.type
_entity_poly.pdbx_seq_one_letter_code
_entity_poly.pdbx_strand_id
1 'polypeptide(L)'
;MSSSPGIWYNLLRGLSKVAVIVNAFVISFTSDFIPRLVYQYMYSLDGTMHGFVNHTLSYFNVSDFQPGTDPLQPMHLGYKVEICRYKDYREPPSSSSQYELSKEFWAVLAARLAFVVVFQRKLQEYRGQQICFVKTASVTSNAQLASYKVAYRIAQSKKPHTIAEKLILPCAIDMVSTLIDEATAQKLKAIPLSDNTIARRIDEISEDMKEQLVEKVKDEHFALQVDETTDSTVC
;
A
#
# COMPACT_ATOMS: atom_id res chain seq x y z
N MET A 1 -29.98 12.35 16.52
CA MET A 1 -30.16 11.66 15.22
C MET A 1 -29.51 12.53 14.15
N SER A 2 -28.24 12.26 13.81
CA SER A 2 -27.52 13.05 12.80
C SER A 2 -26.57 12.16 12.00
N SER A 3 -27.05 11.80 10.82
CA SER A 3 -26.32 11.77 9.55
C SER A 3 -25.03 10.93 9.48
N SER A 4 -25.24 9.65 9.24
CA SER A 4 -24.45 8.74 8.38
C SER A 4 -23.08 9.25 7.87
N PRO A 5 -21.95 8.84 8.51
CA PRO A 5 -20.59 9.04 7.96
C PRO A 5 -20.33 8.38 6.58
N GLY A 6 -21.33 7.70 6.00
CA GLY A 6 -21.22 6.98 4.73
C GLY A 6 -21.05 7.87 3.48
N ILE A 7 -21.66 9.07 3.42
CA ILE A 7 -21.53 9.96 2.25
C ILE A 7 -20.08 10.46 2.10
N TRP A 8 -19.48 10.89 3.21
CA TRP A 8 -18.11 11.41 3.23
C TRP A 8 -17.09 10.33 2.87
N TYR A 9 -17.31 9.10 3.33
CA TYR A 9 -16.48 7.96 2.96
C TYR A 9 -16.51 7.69 1.45
N ASN A 10 -17.70 7.72 0.83
CA ASN A 10 -17.84 7.54 -0.61
C ASN A 10 -17.16 8.66 -1.41
N LEU A 11 -17.26 9.90 -0.95
CA LEU A 11 -16.59 11.05 -1.56
C LEU A 11 -15.07 10.92 -1.48
N LEU A 12 -14.52 10.66 -0.29
CA LEU A 12 -13.08 10.48 -0.08
C LEU A 12 -12.52 9.31 -0.90
N ARG A 13 -13.28 8.23 -1.03
CA ARG A 13 -12.94 7.10 -1.89
C ARG A 13 -12.93 7.49 -3.37
N GLY A 14 -13.89 8.32 -3.81
CA GLY A 14 -13.94 8.87 -5.15
C GLY A 14 -12.71 9.74 -5.45
N LEU A 15 -12.43 10.72 -4.58
CA LEU A 15 -11.27 11.61 -4.70
C LEU A 15 -9.94 10.83 -4.74
N SER A 16 -9.81 9.80 -3.90
CA SER A 16 -8.60 8.95 -3.86
C SER A 16 -8.36 8.16 -5.14
N LYS A 17 -9.42 7.85 -5.91
CA LYS A 17 -9.28 7.22 -7.23
C LYS A 17 -8.90 8.25 -8.29
N VAL A 18 -9.58 9.40 -8.31
CA VAL A 18 -9.30 10.48 -9.27
C VAL A 18 -7.87 10.99 -9.10
N ALA A 19 -7.41 11.22 -7.88
CA ALA A 19 -6.06 11.70 -7.60
C ALA A 19 -4.96 10.77 -8.18
N VAL A 20 -5.14 9.45 -8.08
CA VAL A 20 -4.20 8.47 -8.65
C VAL A 20 -4.14 8.58 -10.17
N ILE A 21 -5.30 8.74 -10.81
CA ILE A 21 -5.40 8.90 -12.26
C ILE A 21 -4.69 10.18 -12.69
N VAL A 22 -5.01 11.30 -12.04
CA VAL A 22 -4.40 12.62 -12.34
C VAL A 22 -2.89 12.57 -12.19
N ASN A 23 -2.36 12.00 -11.10
CA ASN A 23 -0.92 11.89 -10.90
C ASN A 23 -0.24 11.03 -11.98
N ALA A 24 -0.90 9.96 -12.44
CA ALA A 24 -0.38 9.15 -13.55
C ALA A 24 -0.28 9.95 -14.85
N PHE A 25 -1.31 10.76 -15.16
CA PHE A 25 -1.33 11.62 -16.34
C PHE A 25 -0.30 12.75 -16.26
N VAL A 26 -0.10 13.34 -15.08
CA VAL A 26 0.96 14.35 -14.87
C VAL A 26 2.33 13.73 -15.16
N ILE A 27 2.62 12.55 -14.60
CA ILE A 27 3.90 11.88 -14.86
C ILE A 27 4.06 11.52 -16.35
N SER A 28 3.03 11.02 -17.03
CA SER A 28 3.18 10.56 -18.42
C SER A 28 3.16 11.69 -19.47
N PHE A 29 2.28 12.68 -19.33
CA PHE A 29 2.04 13.70 -20.37
C PHE A 29 2.78 15.01 -20.13
N THR A 30 2.93 15.47 -18.90
CA THR A 30 3.59 16.75 -18.63
C THR A 30 5.10 16.61 -18.46
N SER A 31 5.58 15.41 -18.12
CA SER A 31 7.01 15.15 -17.97
C SER A 31 7.65 14.58 -19.24
N ASP A 32 8.96 14.79 -19.36
CA ASP A 32 9.79 14.16 -20.39
C ASP A 32 10.27 12.75 -19.99
N PHE A 33 9.72 12.15 -18.92
CA PHE A 33 10.14 10.83 -18.45
C PHE A 33 9.89 9.74 -19.49
N ILE A 34 8.67 9.63 -20.02
CA ILE A 34 8.31 8.58 -20.99
C ILE A 34 9.08 8.72 -22.31
N PRO A 35 9.15 9.92 -22.94
CA PRO A 35 9.96 10.10 -24.15
C PRO A 35 11.43 9.73 -23.96
N ARG A 36 12.04 10.09 -22.83
CA ARG A 36 13.44 9.75 -22.52
C ARG A 36 13.63 8.25 -22.36
N LEU A 37 12.71 7.59 -21.67
CA LEU A 37 12.72 6.13 -21.50
C LEU A 37 12.59 5.41 -22.84
N VAL A 38 11.64 5.82 -23.68
CA VAL A 38 11.43 5.25 -25.02
C VAL A 38 12.67 5.44 -25.88
N TYR A 39 13.26 6.63 -25.89
CA TYR A 39 14.51 6.89 -26.63
C TYR A 39 15.64 5.99 -26.15
N GLN A 40 15.85 5.90 -24.83
CA GLN A 40 16.92 5.11 -24.25
C GLN A 40 16.80 3.61 -24.55
N TYR A 41 15.57 3.06 -24.57
CA TYR A 41 15.36 1.63 -24.78
C TYR A 41 15.18 1.21 -26.24
N MET A 42 14.63 2.07 -27.10
CA MET A 42 14.31 1.71 -28.49
C MET A 42 15.26 2.31 -29.53
N TYR A 43 15.88 3.46 -29.25
CA TYR A 43 16.62 4.25 -30.24
C TYR A 43 18.10 4.43 -29.88
N SER A 44 18.46 4.41 -28.60
CA SER A 44 19.85 4.52 -28.15
C SER A 44 20.57 3.18 -28.24
N LEU A 45 21.58 3.09 -29.10
CA LEU A 45 22.43 1.90 -29.24
C LEU A 45 23.27 1.63 -27.97
N ASP A 46 23.74 2.70 -27.33
CA ASP A 46 24.62 2.65 -26.16
C ASP A 46 23.84 2.75 -24.83
N GLY A 47 22.52 2.90 -24.88
CA GLY A 47 21.67 3.18 -23.71
C GLY A 47 21.96 4.55 -23.06
N THR A 48 22.71 5.42 -23.73
CA THR A 48 22.98 6.79 -23.27
C THR A 48 21.94 7.77 -23.80
N MET A 49 21.88 8.96 -23.19
CA MET A 49 20.99 10.05 -23.63
C MET A 49 21.61 10.94 -24.71
N HIS A 50 22.77 10.55 -25.28
CA HIS A 50 23.40 11.30 -26.36
C HIS A 50 22.51 11.32 -27.59
N GLY A 51 22.30 12.50 -28.17
CA GLY A 51 21.44 12.67 -29.34
C GLY A 51 19.94 12.79 -29.04
N PHE A 52 19.49 12.65 -27.79
CA PHE A 52 18.07 12.76 -27.42
C PHE A 52 17.45 14.08 -27.89
N VAL A 53 18.10 15.21 -27.62
CA VAL A 53 17.61 16.53 -28.03
C VAL A 53 17.46 16.60 -29.55
N ASN A 54 18.43 16.07 -30.30
CA ASN A 54 18.37 16.05 -31.76
C ASN A 54 17.26 15.15 -32.30
N HIS A 55 16.93 14.06 -31.60
CA HIS A 55 15.83 13.17 -31.95
C HIS A 55 14.45 13.78 -31.60
N THR A 56 14.35 14.53 -30.50
CA THR A 56 13.06 15.13 -30.07
C THR A 56 12.66 16.42 -30.79
N LEU A 57 13.50 16.91 -31.69
CA LEU A 57 13.30 18.19 -32.37
C LEU A 57 13.02 17.97 -33.86
N SER A 58 11.83 18.39 -34.30
CA SER A 58 11.41 18.40 -35.70
C SER A 58 11.91 19.63 -36.44
N TYR A 59 12.16 19.50 -37.75
CA TYR A 59 12.59 20.59 -38.62
C TYR A 59 11.40 21.26 -39.28
N PHE A 60 11.43 22.59 -39.37
CA PHE A 60 10.43 23.41 -40.05
C PHE A 60 11.11 24.42 -40.97
N ASN A 61 10.69 24.49 -42.23
CA ASN A 61 11.15 25.49 -43.17
C ASN A 61 10.39 26.80 -42.94
N VAL A 62 11.12 27.88 -42.66
CA VAL A 62 10.54 29.21 -42.39
C VAL A 62 9.76 29.75 -43.60
N SER A 63 10.03 29.25 -44.81
CA SER A 63 9.27 29.64 -46.00
C SER A 63 7.82 29.13 -46.01
N ASP A 64 7.50 28.14 -45.16
CA ASP A 64 6.18 27.50 -45.13
C ASP A 64 5.23 28.13 -44.10
N PHE A 65 5.58 29.29 -43.53
CA PHE A 65 4.66 30.05 -42.70
C PHE A 65 3.43 30.50 -43.50
N GLN A 66 2.27 30.51 -42.85
CA GLN A 66 1.08 31.08 -43.44
C GLN A 66 1.26 32.61 -43.56
N PRO A 67 0.69 33.25 -44.60
CA PRO A 67 0.82 34.69 -44.77
C PRO A 67 0.36 35.46 -43.52
N GLY A 68 1.24 36.24 -42.91
CA GLY A 68 0.95 37.06 -41.73
C GLY A 68 1.09 36.36 -40.38
N THR A 69 1.58 35.11 -40.32
CA THR A 69 1.94 34.43 -39.07
C THR A 69 3.45 34.32 -38.85
N ASP A 70 4.23 34.92 -39.73
CA ASP A 70 5.68 35.02 -39.63
C ASP A 70 6.10 35.91 -38.45
N PRO A 71 7.29 35.67 -37.87
CA PRO A 71 7.77 36.43 -36.73
C PRO A 71 7.98 37.91 -37.09
N LEU A 72 7.44 38.82 -36.28
CA LEU A 72 7.55 40.29 -36.44
C LEU A 72 9.00 40.81 -36.56
N GLN A 73 9.97 40.05 -36.05
CA GLN A 73 11.40 40.32 -36.15
C GLN A 73 12.15 39.06 -36.64
N PRO A 74 12.14 38.77 -37.96
CA PRO A 74 12.73 37.55 -38.51
C PRO A 74 14.27 37.54 -38.47
N MET A 75 14.89 38.69 -38.18
CA MET A 75 16.35 38.87 -38.12
C MET A 75 16.84 39.25 -36.71
N HIS A 76 16.09 38.89 -35.65
CA HIS A 76 16.47 39.21 -34.26
C HIS A 76 17.89 38.73 -33.88
N LEU A 77 18.35 37.63 -34.48
CA LEU A 77 19.68 37.07 -34.26
C LEU A 77 20.80 37.69 -35.13
N GLY A 78 20.49 38.70 -35.96
CA GLY A 78 21.45 39.34 -36.87
C GLY A 78 21.70 38.58 -38.18
N TYR A 79 20.99 37.47 -38.42
CA TYR A 79 21.01 36.71 -39.67
C TYR A 79 19.63 36.12 -39.98
N LYS A 80 19.40 35.74 -41.25
CA LYS A 80 18.15 35.10 -41.69
C LYS A 80 18.17 33.61 -41.36
N VAL A 81 17.16 33.15 -40.64
CA VAL A 81 16.97 31.72 -40.33
C VAL A 81 16.15 31.07 -41.44
N GLU A 82 16.69 30.02 -42.07
CA GLU A 82 15.97 29.26 -43.11
C GLU A 82 15.18 28.08 -42.54
N ILE A 83 15.75 27.40 -41.54
CA ILE A 83 15.15 26.24 -40.90
C ILE A 83 15.14 26.47 -39.39
N CYS A 84 13.98 26.30 -38.75
CA CYS A 84 13.85 26.29 -37.30
C CYS A 84 13.51 24.90 -36.78
N ARG A 85 13.80 24.65 -35.49
CA ARG A 85 13.53 23.38 -34.83
C ARG A 85 12.56 23.60 -33.68
N TYR A 86 11.57 22.71 -33.57
CA TYR A 86 10.55 22.77 -32.52
C TYR A 86 10.34 21.39 -31.91
N LYS A 87 9.87 21.37 -30.66
CA LYS A 87 9.66 20.15 -29.89
C LYS A 87 8.37 19.46 -30.35
N ASP A 88 8.50 18.58 -31.32
CA ASP A 88 7.43 17.69 -31.80
C ASP A 88 8.06 16.49 -32.53
N TYR A 89 7.26 15.47 -32.83
CA TYR A 89 7.66 14.28 -33.59
C TYR A 89 6.96 14.27 -34.95
N ARG A 90 7.50 15.04 -35.88
CA ARG A 90 6.98 15.19 -37.24
C ARG A 90 8.05 14.91 -38.28
N GLU A 91 7.58 14.47 -39.42
CA GLU A 91 8.43 14.18 -40.55
C GLU A 91 9.06 15.49 -41.12
N PRO A 92 10.33 15.44 -41.54
CA PRO A 92 11.06 16.61 -42.01
C PRO A 92 10.51 17.14 -43.35
N PRO A 93 10.83 18.39 -43.73
CA PRO A 93 10.35 18.98 -44.98
C PRO A 93 10.88 18.30 -46.25
N SER A 94 11.92 17.47 -46.14
CA SER A 94 12.48 16.71 -47.26
C SER A 94 11.81 15.34 -47.50
N SER A 95 10.86 14.93 -46.66
CA SER A 95 10.17 13.64 -46.79
C SER A 95 8.91 13.76 -47.66
N SER A 96 8.39 12.63 -48.14
CA SER A 96 7.16 12.58 -48.94
C SER A 96 5.90 12.95 -48.15
N SER A 97 5.93 12.86 -46.82
CA SER A 97 4.84 13.15 -45.89
C SER A 97 5.23 14.32 -44.98
N GLN A 98 5.55 15.46 -45.61
CA GLN A 98 6.03 16.67 -44.95
C GLN A 98 5.10 17.12 -43.81
N TYR A 99 5.69 17.36 -42.63
CA TYR A 99 5.00 17.84 -41.41
C TYR A 99 3.91 16.93 -40.83
N GLU A 100 3.73 15.72 -41.36
CA GLU A 100 2.84 14.73 -40.76
C GLU A 100 3.44 14.13 -39.48
N LEU A 101 2.58 13.56 -38.62
CA LEU A 101 3.01 12.91 -37.38
C LEU A 101 3.83 11.66 -37.69
N SER A 102 5.03 11.58 -37.13
CA SER A 102 5.92 10.43 -37.34
C SER A 102 5.47 9.20 -36.56
N LYS A 103 6.01 8.02 -36.89
CA LYS A 103 5.82 6.78 -36.13
C LYS A 103 6.33 6.90 -34.69
N GLU A 104 7.35 7.73 -34.47
CA GLU A 104 7.91 8.02 -33.15
C GLU A 104 6.88 8.67 -32.22
N PHE A 105 6.06 9.58 -32.76
CA PHE A 105 4.95 10.22 -32.03
C PHE A 105 4.01 9.16 -31.46
N TRP A 106 3.58 8.23 -32.31
CA TRP A 106 2.65 7.17 -31.95
C TRP A 106 3.26 6.17 -30.97
N ALA A 107 4.55 5.84 -31.12
CA ALA A 107 5.27 4.99 -30.16
C ALA A 107 5.32 5.64 -28.77
N VAL A 108 5.68 6.93 -28.69
CA VAL A 108 5.71 7.68 -27.43
C VAL A 108 4.30 7.81 -26.84
N LEU A 109 3.29 8.08 -27.65
CA LEU A 109 1.90 8.18 -27.20
C LEU A 109 1.39 6.84 -26.65
N ALA A 110 1.66 5.74 -27.36
CA ALA A 110 1.33 4.39 -26.90
C ALA A 110 2.02 4.07 -25.56
N ALA A 111 3.31 4.39 -25.43
CA ALA A 111 4.05 4.21 -24.18
C ALA A 111 3.48 5.06 -23.02
N ARG A 112 3.05 6.30 -23.29
CA ARG A 112 2.40 7.17 -22.29
C ARG A 112 1.09 6.57 -21.79
N LEU A 113 0.25 6.05 -22.71
CA LEU A 113 -1.01 5.40 -22.35
C LEU A 113 -0.78 4.08 -21.60
N ALA A 114 0.18 3.26 -22.05
CA ALA A 114 0.56 2.02 -21.38
C ALA A 114 1.05 2.26 -19.95
N PHE A 115 1.87 3.30 -19.74
CA PHE A 115 2.32 3.70 -18.42
C PHE A 115 1.14 4.01 -17.49
N VAL A 116 0.15 4.80 -17.95
CA VAL A 116 -1.02 5.14 -17.11
C VAL A 116 -1.78 3.89 -16.67
N VAL A 117 -1.98 2.92 -17.59
CA VAL A 117 -2.64 1.66 -17.27
C VAL A 117 -1.83 0.83 -16.27
N VAL A 118 -0.52 0.69 -16.48
CA VAL A 118 0.37 -0.08 -15.60
C VAL A 118 0.45 0.57 -14.21
N PHE A 119 0.63 1.88 -14.15
CA PHE A 119 0.71 2.65 -12.90
C PHE A 119 -0.56 2.50 -12.06
N GLN A 120 -1.74 2.61 -12.69
CA GLN A 120 -3.01 2.38 -12.02
C GLN A 120 -3.15 0.94 -11.50
N ARG A 121 -2.81 -0.06 -12.32
CA ARG A 121 -2.90 -1.48 -11.91
C ARG A 121 -1.96 -1.79 -10.75
N LYS A 122 -0.70 -1.34 -10.82
CA LYS A 122 0.30 -1.57 -9.78
C LYS A 122 -0.09 -0.90 -8.46
N LEU A 123 -0.55 0.35 -8.50
CA LEU A 123 -1.04 1.02 -7.28
C LEU A 123 -2.28 0.36 -6.69
N GLN A 124 -3.19 -0.17 -7.51
CA GLN A 124 -4.33 -0.94 -7.02
C GLN A 124 -3.88 -2.26 -6.37
N GLU A 125 -2.92 -2.95 -6.98
CA GLU A 125 -2.32 -4.18 -6.45
C GLU A 125 -1.68 -3.93 -5.09
N TYR A 126 -0.82 -2.91 -4.95
CA TYR A 126 -0.18 -2.55 -3.68
C TYR A 126 -1.20 -2.14 -2.61
N ARG A 127 -2.24 -1.37 -2.97
CA ARG A 127 -3.33 -1.05 -2.03
C ARG A 127 -4.08 -2.30 -1.58
N GLY A 128 -4.33 -3.25 -2.48
CA GLY A 128 -4.95 -4.53 -2.15
C GLY A 128 -4.11 -5.35 -1.17
N GLN A 129 -2.80 -5.43 -1.42
CA GLN A 129 -1.84 -6.10 -0.54
C GLN A 129 -1.79 -5.44 0.85
N GLN A 130 -1.73 -4.11 0.91
CA GLN A 130 -1.69 -3.37 2.18
C GLN A 130 -2.98 -3.56 3.01
N ILE A 131 -4.15 -3.52 2.37
CA ILE A 131 -5.44 -3.78 3.05
C ILE A 131 -5.50 -5.23 3.57
N CYS A 132 -5.03 -6.20 2.77
CA CYS A 132 -4.97 -7.59 3.20
C CYS A 132 -4.04 -7.76 4.41
N PHE A 133 -2.86 -7.13 4.39
CA PHE A 133 -1.91 -7.18 5.49
C PHE A 133 -2.48 -6.58 6.78
N VAL A 134 -3.10 -5.39 6.70
CA VAL A 134 -3.73 -4.73 7.86
C VAL A 134 -4.89 -5.56 8.41
N LYS A 135 -5.71 -6.14 7.54
CA LYS A 135 -6.83 -7.00 7.96
C LYS A 135 -6.35 -8.29 8.62
N THR A 136 -5.28 -8.90 8.10
CA THR A 136 -4.69 -10.10 8.71
C THR A 136 -4.05 -9.76 10.06
N ALA A 137 -3.28 -8.67 10.14
CA ALA A 137 -2.68 -8.22 11.39
C ALA A 137 -3.71 -7.92 12.48
N SER A 138 -4.85 -7.30 12.13
CA SER A 138 -5.93 -7.02 13.08
C SER A 138 -6.68 -8.26 13.54
N VAL A 139 -6.85 -9.26 12.66
CA VAL A 139 -7.38 -10.58 13.05
C VAL A 139 -6.44 -11.25 14.06
N THR A 140 -5.12 -11.21 13.83
CA THR A 140 -4.12 -11.74 14.76
C THR A 140 -4.15 -11.03 16.12
N SER A 141 -4.25 -9.69 16.15
CA SER A 141 -4.31 -8.95 17.43
C SER A 141 -5.58 -9.28 18.22
N ASN A 142 -6.73 -9.39 17.54
CA ASN A 142 -7.99 -9.74 18.18
C ASN A 142 -7.98 -11.19 18.70
N ALA A 143 -7.42 -12.12 17.93
CA ALA A 143 -7.23 -13.50 18.36
C ALA A 143 -6.32 -13.58 19.60
N GLN A 144 -5.24 -12.81 19.62
CA GLN A 144 -4.34 -12.72 20.77
C GLN A 144 -5.05 -12.13 21.99
N LEU A 145 -5.78 -11.03 21.85
CA LEU A 145 -6.57 -10.46 22.95
C LEU A 145 -7.62 -11.45 23.49
N ALA A 146 -8.35 -12.13 22.62
CA ALA A 146 -9.35 -13.13 23.02
C ALA A 146 -8.71 -14.24 23.86
N SER A 147 -7.52 -14.66 23.48
CA SER A 147 -6.83 -15.75 24.14
C SER A 147 -6.22 -15.38 25.52
N TYR A 148 -5.80 -14.13 25.74
CA TYR A 148 -5.51 -13.61 27.10
C TYR A 148 -6.78 -13.57 27.96
N LYS A 149 -7.93 -13.16 27.39
CA LYS A 149 -9.21 -13.15 28.13
C LYS A 149 -9.62 -14.55 28.59
N VAL A 150 -9.42 -15.56 27.75
CA VAL A 150 -9.68 -16.96 28.12
C VAL A 150 -8.74 -17.42 29.23
N ALA A 151 -7.43 -17.18 29.09
CA ALA A 151 -6.43 -17.52 30.10
C ALA A 151 -6.77 -16.90 31.47
N TYR A 152 -7.12 -15.61 31.50
CA TYR A 152 -7.55 -14.91 32.70
C TYR A 152 -8.77 -15.56 33.37
N ARG A 153 -9.81 -15.93 32.60
CA ARG A 153 -11.00 -16.58 33.15
C ARG A 153 -10.71 -17.96 33.73
N ILE A 154 -9.79 -18.71 33.12
CA ILE A 154 -9.36 -20.03 33.61
C ILE A 154 -8.61 -19.86 34.94
N ALA A 155 -7.68 -18.91 35.00
CA ALA A 155 -6.92 -18.58 36.20
C ALA A 155 -7.84 -18.17 37.36
N GLN A 156 -8.80 -17.26 37.10
CA GLN A 156 -9.80 -16.84 38.10
C GLN A 156 -10.64 -18.02 38.63
N SER A 157 -10.96 -18.98 37.76
CA SER A 157 -11.74 -20.15 38.13
C SER A 157 -10.91 -21.26 38.80
N LYS A 158 -9.60 -21.05 38.98
CA LYS A 158 -8.63 -22.04 39.49
C LYS A 158 -8.71 -23.38 38.76
N LYS A 159 -8.95 -23.35 37.45
CA LYS A 159 -9.05 -24.54 36.61
C LYS A 159 -7.71 -24.86 35.94
N PRO A 160 -7.42 -26.13 35.63
CA PRO A 160 -6.22 -26.48 34.88
C PRO A 160 -6.26 -25.85 33.49
N HIS A 161 -5.11 -25.39 33.00
CA HIS A 161 -4.96 -24.73 31.70
C HIS A 161 -5.35 -25.63 30.51
N THR A 162 -5.23 -26.95 30.67
CA THR A 162 -5.65 -27.98 29.70
C THR A 162 -7.12 -27.91 29.29
N ILE A 163 -7.98 -27.28 30.10
CA ILE A 163 -9.42 -27.14 29.81
C ILE A 163 -9.68 -26.30 28.55
N ALA A 164 -8.77 -25.38 28.21
CA ALA A 164 -8.92 -24.50 27.07
C ALA A 164 -8.96 -25.28 25.74
N GLU A 165 -7.97 -26.14 25.53
CA GLU A 165 -7.82 -26.95 24.33
C GLU A 165 -8.81 -28.11 24.30
N LYS A 166 -9.04 -28.77 25.45
CA LYS A 166 -9.87 -29.97 25.54
C LYS A 166 -11.38 -29.71 25.51
N LEU A 167 -11.83 -28.54 25.98
CA LEU A 167 -13.25 -28.28 26.18
C LEU A 167 -13.70 -26.93 25.61
N ILE A 168 -13.02 -25.83 25.96
CA ILE A 168 -13.49 -24.48 25.60
C ILE A 168 -13.46 -24.27 24.08
N LEU A 169 -12.36 -24.63 23.43
CA LEU A 169 -12.20 -24.49 21.98
C LEU A 169 -13.23 -25.32 21.17
N PRO A 170 -13.40 -26.64 21.39
CA PRO A 170 -14.39 -27.41 20.65
C PRO A 170 -15.83 -26.95 20.90
N CYS A 171 -16.21 -26.65 22.16
CA CYS A 171 -17.54 -26.13 22.45
C CYS A 171 -17.82 -24.80 21.74
N ALA A 172 -16.84 -23.90 21.67
CA ALA A 172 -17.01 -22.63 20.96
C ALA A 172 -17.18 -22.82 19.44
N ILE A 173 -16.46 -23.78 18.86
CA ILE A 173 -16.57 -24.13 17.43
C ILE A 173 -17.97 -24.68 17.13
N ASP A 174 -18.47 -25.63 17.93
CA ASP A 174 -19.79 -26.25 17.74
C ASP A 174 -20.91 -25.21 17.84
N MET A 175 -20.83 -24.29 18.81
CA MET A 175 -21.80 -23.21 18.97
C MET A 175 -21.80 -22.24 17.76
N VAL A 176 -20.62 -21.84 17.26
CA VAL A 176 -20.54 -20.89 16.14
C VAL A 176 -20.88 -21.53 14.80
N SER A 177 -20.50 -22.80 14.60
CA SER A 177 -20.87 -23.57 13.40
C SER A 177 -22.38 -23.73 13.29
N THR A 178 -23.06 -24.03 14.41
CA THR A 178 -24.53 -24.22 14.42
C THR A 178 -25.32 -22.92 14.34
N LEU A 179 -24.86 -21.83 14.97
CA LEU A 179 -25.64 -20.59 15.07
C LEU A 179 -25.32 -19.55 13.98
N ILE A 180 -24.11 -19.54 13.44
CA ILE A 180 -23.62 -18.46 12.56
C ILE A 180 -23.28 -19.05 11.19
N ASP A 181 -22.09 -19.65 11.06
CA ASP A 181 -21.62 -20.30 9.84
C ASP A 181 -20.28 -21.01 10.06
N GLU A 182 -20.01 -22.03 9.25
CA GLU A 182 -18.78 -22.83 9.30
C GLU A 182 -17.51 -22.01 9.02
N ALA A 183 -17.59 -20.99 8.15
CA ALA A 183 -16.41 -20.18 7.80
C ALA A 183 -15.96 -19.27 8.96
N THR A 184 -16.89 -18.83 9.81
CA THR A 184 -16.61 -18.09 11.04
C THR A 184 -16.11 -19.02 12.14
N ALA A 185 -16.62 -20.25 12.23
CA ALA A 185 -16.12 -21.26 13.15
C ALA A 185 -14.65 -21.62 12.88
N GLN A 186 -14.24 -21.72 11.60
CA GLN A 186 -12.83 -21.97 11.26
C GLN A 186 -11.89 -20.83 11.71
N LYS A 187 -12.37 -19.58 11.81
CA LYS A 187 -11.56 -18.46 12.32
C LYS A 187 -11.25 -18.61 13.81
N LEU A 188 -12.08 -19.31 14.59
CA LEU A 188 -11.80 -19.58 16.01
C LEU A 188 -10.56 -20.45 16.19
N LYS A 189 -10.24 -21.33 15.23
CA LYS A 189 -9.01 -22.15 15.26
C LYS A 189 -7.73 -21.33 15.15
N ALA A 190 -7.82 -20.09 14.66
CA ALA A 190 -6.69 -19.17 14.63
C ALA A 190 -6.36 -18.58 16.02
N ILE A 191 -7.24 -18.75 17.02
CA ILE A 191 -6.99 -18.29 18.39
C ILE A 191 -6.00 -19.25 19.06
N PRO A 192 -4.86 -18.76 19.60
CA PRO A 192 -3.88 -19.64 20.24
C PRO A 192 -4.40 -20.07 21.62
N LEU A 193 -5.07 -21.22 21.71
CA LEU A 193 -5.60 -21.78 22.97
C LEU A 193 -4.95 -23.11 23.38
N SER A 194 -3.81 -23.49 22.78
CA SER A 194 -3.11 -24.71 23.18
C SER A 194 -2.65 -24.65 24.64
N ASP A 195 -2.51 -25.81 25.25
CA ASP A 195 -2.13 -25.98 26.65
C ASP A 195 -0.91 -25.13 27.04
N ASN A 196 0.21 -25.31 26.32
CA ASN A 196 1.44 -24.53 26.50
C ASN A 196 1.23 -23.01 26.34
N THR A 197 0.36 -22.62 25.41
CA THR A 197 0.10 -21.20 25.16
C THR A 197 -0.69 -20.56 26.28
N ILE A 198 -1.68 -21.26 26.84
CA ILE A 198 -2.47 -20.78 27.96
C ILE A 198 -1.64 -20.78 29.25
N ALA A 199 -0.82 -21.80 29.49
CA ALA A 199 0.13 -21.83 30.60
C ALA A 199 1.02 -20.57 30.58
N ARG A 200 1.73 -20.35 29.46
CA ARG A 200 2.59 -19.17 29.30
C ARG A 200 1.86 -17.85 29.52
N ARG A 201 0.62 -17.72 29.02
CA ARG A 201 -0.15 -16.48 29.23
C ARG A 201 -0.58 -16.27 30.67
N ILE A 202 -0.90 -17.35 31.40
CA ILE A 202 -1.19 -17.26 32.83
C ILE A 202 0.06 -16.82 33.58
N ASP A 203 1.23 -17.36 33.24
CA ASP A 203 2.51 -16.95 33.82
C ASP A 203 2.82 -15.47 33.53
N GLU A 204 2.60 -15.02 32.29
CA GLU A 204 2.75 -13.60 31.91
C GLU A 204 1.81 -12.68 32.68
N ILE A 205 0.54 -13.07 32.85
CA ILE A 205 -0.43 -12.33 33.66
C ILE A 205 0.03 -12.29 35.14
N SER A 206 0.61 -13.38 35.64
CA SER A 206 1.11 -13.46 37.02
C SER A 206 2.31 -12.55 37.24
N GLU A 207 3.28 -12.55 36.33
CA GLU A 207 4.44 -11.65 36.43
C GLU A 207 4.03 -10.18 36.27
N ASP A 208 3.09 -9.85 35.37
CA ASP A 208 2.54 -8.48 35.26
C ASP A 208 1.85 -8.02 36.56
N MET A 209 1.02 -8.87 37.18
CA MET A 209 0.41 -8.55 38.47
C MET A 209 1.46 -8.34 39.56
N LYS A 210 2.52 -9.15 39.58
CA LYS A 210 3.61 -9.05 40.53
C LYS A 210 4.40 -7.76 40.33
N GLU A 211 4.71 -7.38 39.10
CA GLU A 211 5.37 -6.11 38.78
C GLU A 211 4.52 -4.92 39.24
N GLN A 212 3.22 -4.91 38.92
CA GLN A 212 2.29 -3.87 39.38
C GLN A 212 2.20 -3.80 40.90
N LEU A 213 2.25 -4.94 41.59
CA LEU A 213 2.24 -4.99 43.05
C LEU A 213 3.56 -4.45 43.61
N VAL A 214 4.71 -4.89 43.10
CA VAL A 214 6.03 -4.43 43.53
C VAL A 214 6.17 -2.92 43.33
N GLU A 215 5.69 -2.38 42.23
CA GLU A 215 5.69 -0.93 41.99
C GLU A 215 4.89 -0.17 43.06
N LYS A 216 3.69 -0.66 43.40
CA LYS A 216 2.85 -0.03 44.45
C LYS A 216 3.41 -0.18 45.86
N VAL A 217 4.16 -1.24 46.12
CA VAL A 217 4.65 -1.61 47.45
C VAL A 217 6.03 -0.99 47.75
N LYS A 218 6.76 -0.51 46.74
CA LYS A 218 8.10 0.09 46.90
C LYS A 218 8.14 1.32 47.82
N ASP A 219 7.08 2.11 47.86
CA ASP A 219 7.04 3.38 48.61
C ASP A 219 6.24 3.30 49.93
N GLU A 220 5.64 2.14 50.24
CA GLU A 220 4.76 1.95 51.38
C GLU A 220 5.41 1.04 52.45
N HIS A 221 5.13 1.30 53.73
CA HIS A 221 5.54 0.40 54.82
C HIS A 221 4.41 -0.60 55.08
N PHE A 222 4.72 -1.90 55.02
CA PHE A 222 3.74 -2.96 55.19
C PHE A 222 4.29 -4.05 56.11
N ALA A 223 3.38 -4.76 56.78
CA ALA A 223 3.70 -5.94 57.58
C ALA A 223 3.28 -7.19 56.81
N LEU A 224 4.18 -8.17 56.72
CA LEU A 224 3.94 -9.47 56.08
C LEU A 224 3.75 -10.53 57.16
N GLN A 225 2.62 -11.21 57.15
CA GLN A 225 2.41 -12.39 57.98
C GLN A 225 2.84 -13.63 57.18
N VAL A 226 3.83 -14.36 57.70
CA VAL A 226 4.30 -15.62 57.11
C VAL A 226 3.57 -16.76 57.81
N ASP A 227 2.78 -17.51 57.05
CA ASP A 227 2.10 -18.71 57.54
C ASP A 227 2.85 -19.96 57.04
N GLU A 228 3.22 -20.85 57.95
CA GLU A 228 3.95 -22.08 57.65
C GLU A 228 3.03 -23.28 57.90
N THR A 229 2.70 -24.01 56.84
CA THR A 229 1.91 -25.25 56.92
C THR A 229 2.79 -26.45 56.60
N THR A 230 2.80 -27.45 57.48
CA THR A 230 3.49 -28.72 57.23
C THR A 230 2.57 -29.66 56.45
N ASP A 231 2.91 -29.94 55.20
CA ASP A 231 2.12 -30.84 54.35
C ASP A 231 2.42 -32.30 54.76
N SER A 232 1.62 -32.85 55.67
CA SER A 232 1.72 -34.25 56.08
C SER A 232 0.97 -35.14 55.09
N THR A 233 1.44 -35.21 53.84
CA THR A 233 1.01 -36.27 52.93
C THR A 233 1.73 -37.55 53.34
N VAL A 234 1.09 -38.34 54.19
CA VAL A 234 1.46 -39.73 54.42
C VAL A 234 1.25 -40.47 53.10
N CYS A 235 2.31 -41.15 52.64
CA CYS A 235 2.35 -41.96 51.42
C CYS A 235 1.25 -43.02 51.35
#